data_AF-A0A7V9ZK19-F1
#
_entry.id   AF-A0A7V9ZK19-F1
#
_cell.length_a   1.000
_cell.length_b   1.000
_cell.length_c   1.000
_cell.angle_alpha   90.00
_cell.angle_beta   90.00
_cell.angle_gamma   90.00
#
_symmetry.space_group_name_H-M   'P 1'
#
loop_
_entity.id
_entity.type
_entity.pdbx_description
1 polymer ?
#
loop_
_entity_poly.entity_id
_entity_poly.type
_entity_poly.pdbx_seq_one_letter_code
_entity_poly.pdbx_strand_id
1 'polypeptide(L)'
;YDRLSDFGWNPDHPDWSKLKEHLHYYQLIDLPPLDTEEGGEMLERIVDRDGARLVVIDTLSRVVTGGENDNDTFKSLYRHTEIRLKRKGVTVHRLDHLGKDPAKGSRGGSAKEDSLDVVWQMERSSAENTVILTKTKGRQDGYPARLTIHLTTVNGVTSFTTADKMPDWLPDLVAQVDALGLPDSTGVPTVQKALKDAGIGRRRADLVLVVRFRKAREHLGNTPWEQFREHPGTQPEETLMNVDETEWEHPREHPGTPGVGVSHPIGGNTPWPGVETDDDYEPTLDDLESVDDYPLEEVEL
;
A
#
# COMPACT_ATOMS: atom_id res chain seq x y z
N TYR A 1 10.65 9.03 -24.31
CA TYR A 1 9.39 9.69 -23.93
C TYR A 1 9.39 9.81 -22.43
N ASP A 2 9.53 11.01 -21.89
CA ASP A 2 9.53 11.21 -20.44
C ASP A 2 8.08 11.44 -19.99
N ARG A 3 7.39 10.39 -19.54
CA ARG A 3 5.98 10.48 -19.09
C ARG A 3 5.80 11.49 -17.96
N LEU A 4 6.86 11.85 -17.23
CA LEU A 4 6.79 12.79 -16.12
C LEU A 4 6.35 14.20 -16.58
N SER A 5 6.78 14.64 -17.76
CA SER A 5 6.37 15.96 -18.29
C SER A 5 4.87 16.04 -18.57
N ASP A 6 4.25 14.93 -18.99
CA ASP A 6 2.80 14.85 -19.22
C ASP A 6 2.01 14.98 -17.91
N PHE A 7 2.64 14.64 -16.78
CA PHE A 7 2.10 14.84 -15.43
C PHE A 7 2.47 16.21 -14.83
N GLY A 8 3.05 17.12 -15.60
CA GLY A 8 3.44 18.46 -15.14
C GLY A 8 4.81 18.54 -14.44
N TRP A 9 5.58 17.44 -14.43
CA TRP A 9 6.94 17.40 -13.88
C TRP A 9 7.96 17.70 -14.99
N ASN A 10 8.53 18.89 -14.96
CA ASN A 10 9.51 19.36 -15.94
C ASN A 10 10.70 20.05 -15.25
N PRO A 11 11.78 20.38 -15.97
CA PRO A 11 12.96 21.03 -15.39
C PRO A 11 12.73 22.34 -14.63
N ASP A 12 11.63 23.04 -14.92
CA ASP A 12 11.27 24.30 -14.25
C ASP A 12 10.46 24.06 -12.96
N HIS A 13 10.06 22.81 -12.67
CA HIS A 13 9.38 22.46 -11.44
C HIS A 13 10.32 22.61 -10.23
N PRO A 14 9.91 23.27 -9.12
CA PRO A 14 10.76 23.50 -7.95
C PRO A 14 11.45 22.25 -7.39
N ASP A 15 10.72 21.12 -7.41
CA ASP A 15 11.21 19.83 -6.92
C ASP A 15 11.82 18.91 -8.00
N TRP A 16 12.05 19.39 -9.22
CA TRP A 16 12.56 18.55 -10.32
C TRP A 16 13.85 17.82 -9.97
N SER A 17 14.79 18.52 -9.32
CA SER A 17 16.07 17.94 -8.92
C SER A 17 15.89 16.82 -7.88
N LYS A 18 15.01 17.03 -6.89
CA LYS A 18 14.68 16.00 -5.87
C LYS A 18 14.01 14.80 -6.52
N LEU A 19 13.08 15.04 -7.44
CA LEU A 19 12.40 13.97 -8.17
C LEU A 19 13.42 13.12 -8.94
N LYS A 20 14.32 13.75 -9.70
CA LYS A 20 15.35 13.03 -10.46
C LYS A 20 16.34 12.27 -9.59
N GLU A 21 16.63 12.78 -8.41
CA GLU A 21 17.53 12.13 -7.46
C GLU A 21 16.91 10.88 -6.81
N HIS A 22 15.58 10.87 -6.60
CA HIS A 22 14.93 9.84 -5.79
C HIS A 22 13.99 8.91 -6.56
N LEU A 23 13.46 9.34 -7.71
CA LEU A 23 12.58 8.54 -8.56
C LEU A 23 13.38 7.92 -9.71
N HIS A 24 13.67 6.63 -9.58
CA HIS A 24 14.25 5.83 -10.66
C HIS A 24 13.13 5.09 -11.38
N TYR A 25 12.79 5.54 -12.60
CA TYR A 25 11.68 4.99 -13.38
C TYR A 25 12.17 4.01 -14.45
N TYR A 26 11.93 2.71 -14.22
CA TYR A 26 12.28 1.62 -15.12
C TYR A 26 11.09 1.23 -15.98
N GLN A 27 10.97 1.86 -17.15
CA GLN A 27 9.87 1.60 -18.06
C GLN A 27 10.24 0.54 -19.10
N LEU A 28 9.47 -0.56 -19.16
CA LEU A 28 9.60 -1.62 -20.19
C LEU A 28 11.03 -2.16 -20.33
N ILE A 29 11.71 -2.33 -19.21
CA ILE A 29 13.04 -2.92 -19.18
C ILE A 29 12.98 -4.44 -19.36
N ASP A 30 14.00 -4.98 -20.01
CA ASP A 30 14.16 -6.43 -20.15
C ASP A 30 14.80 -6.98 -18.87
N LEU A 31 13.96 -7.45 -17.95
CA LEU A 31 14.38 -8.12 -16.73
C LEU A 31 14.06 -9.61 -16.83
N PRO A 32 14.93 -10.49 -16.31
CA PRO A 32 14.53 -11.86 -16.03
C PRO A 32 13.29 -11.86 -15.11
N PRO A 33 12.35 -12.82 -15.28
CA PRO A 33 11.10 -12.82 -14.52
C PRO A 33 11.35 -12.87 -13.01
N LEU A 34 10.60 -12.07 -12.24
CA LEU A 34 10.82 -11.90 -10.80
C LEU A 34 10.39 -13.12 -9.97
N ASP A 35 9.66 -14.06 -10.56
CA ASP A 35 9.41 -15.39 -9.97
C ASP A 35 10.58 -16.36 -10.15
N THR A 36 11.71 -15.91 -10.70
CA THR A 36 12.96 -16.68 -10.83
C THR A 36 14.07 -16.13 -9.94
N GLU A 37 15.04 -16.98 -9.59
CA GLU A 37 16.24 -16.59 -8.83
C GLU A 37 17.01 -15.44 -9.51
N GLU A 38 17.21 -15.55 -10.83
CA GLU A 38 17.95 -14.56 -11.62
C GLU A 38 17.25 -13.19 -11.61
N GLY A 39 15.91 -13.17 -11.73
CA GLY A 39 15.12 -11.94 -11.68
C GLY A 39 15.20 -11.26 -10.33
N GLY A 40 15.12 -12.04 -9.25
CA GLY A 40 15.27 -11.54 -7.89
C GLY A 40 16.65 -10.96 -7.61
N GLU A 41 17.72 -11.63 -8.04
CA GLU A 41 19.10 -11.12 -7.93
C GLU A 41 19.31 -9.85 -8.75
N MET A 42 18.76 -9.79 -9.97
CA MET A 42 18.89 -8.62 -10.83
C MET A 42 18.17 -7.41 -10.22
N LEU A 43 16.95 -7.59 -9.71
CA LEU A 43 16.22 -6.53 -9.03
C LEU A 43 16.92 -6.08 -7.75
N GLU A 44 17.47 -7.02 -6.97
CA GLU A 44 18.27 -6.69 -5.78
C GLU A 44 19.49 -5.82 -6.14
N ARG A 45 20.21 -6.14 -7.22
CA ARG A 45 21.33 -5.32 -7.71
C ARG A 45 20.89 -3.91 -8.11
N ILE A 46 19.72 -3.77 -8.75
CA ILE A 46 19.15 -2.46 -9.12
C ILE A 46 18.84 -1.66 -7.85
N VAL A 47 18.19 -2.29 -6.87
CA VAL A 47 17.86 -1.68 -5.58
C VAL A 47 19.11 -1.20 -4.84
N ASP A 48 20.18 -2.00 -4.82
CA ASP A 48 21.43 -1.63 -4.17
C ASP A 48 22.15 -0.48 -4.89
N ARG A 49 22.22 -0.54 -6.22
CA ARG A 49 22.84 0.51 -7.04
C ARG A 49 22.14 1.85 -6.85
N ASP A 50 20.81 1.84 -6.79
CA ASP A 50 19.99 3.05 -6.72
C ASP A 50 19.70 3.50 -5.28
N GLY A 51 20.09 2.70 -4.28
CA GLY A 51 19.80 2.99 -2.86
C GLY A 51 18.29 3.01 -2.55
N ALA A 52 17.49 2.22 -3.27
CA ALA A 52 16.04 2.27 -3.18
C ALA A 52 15.54 1.77 -1.81
N ARG A 53 14.60 2.50 -1.21
CA ARG A 53 13.88 2.11 0.03
C ARG A 53 12.44 1.66 -0.24
N LEU A 54 11.94 1.93 -1.44
CA LEU A 54 10.63 1.53 -1.93
C LEU A 54 10.79 1.07 -3.38
N VAL A 55 10.23 -0.11 -3.67
CA VAL A 55 10.09 -0.63 -5.03
C VAL A 55 8.61 -0.70 -5.35
N VAL A 56 8.20 -0.07 -6.46
CA VAL A 56 6.84 -0.18 -7.00
C VAL A 56 6.87 -1.04 -8.25
N ILE A 57 6.09 -2.11 -8.24
CA ILE A 57 5.93 -3.04 -9.36
C ILE A 57 4.57 -2.77 -10.00
N ASP A 58 4.58 -2.26 -11.23
CA ASP A 58 3.38 -1.96 -12.02
C ASP A 58 3.47 -2.61 -13.41
N THR A 59 2.68 -3.64 -13.76
CA THR A 59 1.73 -4.42 -12.94
C THR A 59 2.30 -5.82 -12.69
N LEU A 60 1.96 -6.44 -11.56
CA LEU A 60 2.57 -7.67 -11.06
C LEU A 60 2.58 -8.82 -12.07
N SER A 61 1.46 -8.99 -12.80
CA SER A 61 1.32 -10.05 -13.82
C SER A 61 2.27 -9.91 -15.01
N ARG A 62 2.89 -8.73 -15.21
CA ARG A 62 3.80 -8.47 -16.33
C ARG A 62 5.26 -8.74 -16.00
N VAL A 63 5.58 -9.03 -14.75
CA VAL A 63 6.96 -9.25 -14.28
C VAL A 63 7.23 -10.67 -13.82
N VAL A 64 6.27 -11.58 -13.98
CA VAL A 64 6.39 -13.00 -13.67
C VAL A 64 6.19 -13.83 -14.94
N THR A 65 6.75 -15.04 -14.99
CA THR A 65 6.57 -15.96 -16.12
C THR A 65 5.57 -17.08 -15.84
N GLY A 66 5.37 -17.43 -14.56
CA GLY A 66 4.39 -18.44 -14.16
C GLY A 66 2.93 -17.99 -14.40
N GLY A 67 2.02 -18.96 -14.41
CA GLY A 67 0.60 -18.68 -14.61
C GLY A 67 -0.01 -17.86 -13.48
N GLU A 68 -0.86 -16.89 -13.81
CA GLU A 68 -1.53 -16.01 -12.82
C GLU A 68 -2.43 -16.77 -11.83
N ASN A 69 -2.96 -17.94 -12.21
CA ASN A 69 -3.78 -18.77 -11.33
C ASN A 69 -2.97 -19.83 -10.58
N ASP A 70 -1.66 -19.94 -10.87
CA ASP A 70 -0.79 -20.90 -10.22
C ASP A 70 -0.21 -20.30 -8.93
N ASN A 71 -0.52 -20.95 -7.81
CA ASN A 71 0.00 -20.57 -6.51
C ASN A 71 1.53 -20.63 -6.44
N ASP A 72 2.15 -21.52 -7.21
CA ASP A 72 3.60 -21.69 -7.18
C ASP A 72 4.33 -20.52 -7.84
N THR A 73 3.69 -19.79 -8.76
CA THR A 73 4.19 -18.52 -9.31
C THR A 73 4.47 -17.51 -8.19
N PHE A 74 3.48 -17.26 -7.33
CA PHE A 74 3.61 -16.22 -6.29
C PHE A 74 4.43 -16.68 -5.08
N LYS A 75 4.44 -17.98 -4.79
CA LYS A 75 5.40 -18.54 -3.82
C LYS A 75 6.85 -18.39 -4.32
N SER A 76 7.07 -18.58 -5.62
CA SER A 76 8.40 -18.42 -6.24
C SER A 76 8.82 -16.96 -6.25
N LEU A 77 7.92 -16.04 -6.62
CA LEU A 77 8.14 -14.60 -6.47
C LEU A 77 8.53 -14.21 -5.03
N TYR A 78 7.82 -14.74 -4.03
CA TYR A 78 8.18 -14.50 -2.63
C TYR A 78 9.57 -15.03 -2.28
N ARG A 79 9.85 -16.30 -2.63
CA ARG A 79 11.10 -17.00 -2.32
C ARG A 79 12.30 -16.34 -2.98
N HIS A 80 12.16 -15.97 -4.25
CA HIS A 80 13.26 -15.50 -5.07
C HIS A 80 13.44 -14.00 -5.05
N THR A 81 12.39 -13.20 -4.83
CA THR A 81 12.48 -11.74 -4.92
C THR A 81 12.09 -11.04 -3.63
N GLU A 82 10.87 -11.26 -3.13
CA GLU A 82 10.32 -10.39 -2.09
C GLU A 82 11.03 -10.54 -0.75
N ILE A 83 11.39 -11.77 -0.38
CA ILE A 83 12.09 -12.03 0.88
C ILE A 83 13.48 -11.39 0.91
N ARG A 84 14.15 -11.25 -0.24
CA ARG A 84 15.45 -10.56 -0.35
C ARG A 84 15.29 -9.09 0.00
N LEU A 85 14.33 -8.43 -0.65
CA LEU A 85 14.04 -7.01 -0.43
C LEU A 85 13.57 -6.75 1.01
N LYS A 86 12.68 -7.61 1.54
CA LYS A 86 12.19 -7.51 2.92
C LYS A 86 13.31 -7.64 3.95
N ARG A 87 14.27 -8.56 3.77
CA ARG A 87 15.44 -8.71 4.65
C ARG A 87 16.34 -7.47 4.66
N LYS A 88 16.31 -6.67 3.60
CA LYS A 88 17.07 -5.41 3.48
C LYS A 88 16.31 -4.19 4.00
N GLY A 89 15.09 -4.38 4.51
CA GLY A 89 14.22 -3.30 4.93
C GLY A 89 13.70 -2.45 3.77
N VAL A 90 13.63 -3.03 2.57
CA VAL A 90 13.07 -2.37 1.38
C VAL A 90 11.59 -2.72 1.27
N THR A 91 10.75 -1.69 1.19
CA THR A 91 9.30 -1.86 1.01
C THR A 91 9.01 -2.22 -0.44
N VAL A 92 8.16 -3.23 -0.66
CA VAL A 92 7.68 -3.61 -2.00
C VAL A 92 6.19 -3.31 -2.09
N HIS A 93 5.81 -2.50 -3.07
CA HIS A 93 4.42 -2.19 -3.41
C HIS A 93 4.09 -2.82 -4.76
N ARG A 94 2.99 -3.56 -4.83
CA ARG A 94 2.55 -4.24 -6.05
C ARG A 94 1.24 -3.63 -6.52
N LEU A 95 1.17 -3.28 -7.79
CA LEU A 95 -0.09 -3.00 -8.46
C LEU A 95 -0.55 -4.26 -9.17
N ASP A 96 -1.84 -4.53 -9.06
CA ASP A 96 -2.43 -5.77 -9.56
C ASP A 96 -3.86 -5.55 -10.03
N HIS A 97 -4.36 -6.49 -10.83
CA HIS A 97 -5.71 -6.44 -11.34
C HIS A 97 -6.70 -7.06 -10.36
N LEU A 98 -7.86 -6.41 -10.22
CA LEU A 98 -8.99 -6.96 -9.50
C LEU A 98 -9.52 -8.21 -10.23
N GLY A 99 -9.95 -9.22 -9.47
CA GLY A 99 -10.64 -10.38 -10.01
C GLY A 99 -11.99 -10.03 -10.63
N LYS A 100 -12.60 -10.98 -11.35
CA LYS A 100 -13.96 -10.82 -11.90
C LYS A 100 -15.00 -10.53 -10.82
N ASP A 101 -14.78 -11.06 -9.62
CA ASP A 101 -15.58 -10.79 -8.44
C ASP A 101 -14.74 -9.97 -7.45
N PRO A 102 -15.02 -8.66 -7.30
CA PRO A 102 -14.33 -7.79 -6.34
C PRO A 102 -14.35 -8.31 -4.91
N ALA A 103 -15.41 -9.01 -4.50
CA ALA A 103 -15.54 -9.55 -3.15
C ALA A 103 -14.55 -10.70 -2.88
N LYS A 104 -14.00 -11.30 -3.93
CA LYS A 104 -12.99 -12.36 -3.86
C LYS A 104 -11.55 -11.84 -3.93
N GLY A 105 -11.35 -10.52 -3.99
CA GLY A 105 -10.04 -9.89 -3.93
C GLY A 105 -9.30 -9.84 -5.27
N SER A 106 -7.97 -9.91 -5.20
CA SER A 106 -7.11 -9.86 -6.39
C SER A 106 -7.36 -11.02 -7.36
N ARG A 107 -7.11 -10.80 -8.66
CA ARG A 107 -7.18 -11.87 -9.67
C ARG A 107 -6.04 -12.86 -9.44
N GLY A 108 -6.34 -14.16 -9.52
CA GLY A 108 -5.31 -15.22 -9.49
C GLY A 108 -5.50 -16.22 -8.36
N GLY A 109 -4.44 -16.97 -8.07
CA GLY A 109 -4.41 -17.95 -6.98
C GLY A 109 -4.34 -17.28 -5.59
N SER A 110 -4.88 -17.95 -4.56
CA SER A 110 -4.93 -17.44 -3.19
C SER A 110 -3.55 -17.08 -2.61
N ALA A 111 -2.48 -17.74 -3.07
CA ALA A 111 -1.12 -17.48 -2.61
C ALA A 111 -0.60 -16.08 -2.95
N LYS A 112 -1.25 -15.36 -3.88
CA LYS A 112 -0.87 -14.02 -4.33
C LYS A 112 -0.87 -13.00 -3.20
N GLU A 113 -1.80 -13.14 -2.26
CA GLU A 113 -1.92 -12.25 -1.10
C GLU A 113 -1.22 -12.78 0.14
N ASP A 114 -0.78 -14.04 0.14
CA ASP A 114 -0.29 -14.71 1.36
C ASP A 114 0.96 -14.05 1.93
N SER A 115 1.89 -13.60 1.08
CA SER A 115 3.13 -12.95 1.53
C SER A 115 2.96 -11.49 1.98
N LEU A 116 1.81 -10.86 1.71
CA LEU A 116 1.58 -9.45 1.93
C LEU A 116 1.27 -9.12 3.40
N ASP A 117 1.84 -8.02 3.89
CA ASP A 117 1.57 -7.50 5.24
C ASP A 117 0.28 -6.67 5.27
N VAL A 118 -0.07 -6.01 4.16
CA VAL A 118 -1.31 -5.24 3.98
C VAL A 118 -1.78 -5.35 2.52
N VAL A 119 -3.08 -5.46 2.33
CA VAL A 119 -3.73 -5.45 1.00
C VAL A 119 -4.80 -4.37 0.98
N TRP A 120 -4.78 -3.57 -0.07
CA TRP A 120 -5.71 -2.49 -0.31
C TRP A 120 -6.45 -2.72 -1.62
N GLN A 121 -7.77 -2.70 -1.56
CA GLN A 121 -8.63 -2.64 -2.73
C GLN A 121 -8.88 -1.19 -3.10
N MET A 122 -8.61 -0.84 -4.35
CA MET A 122 -8.79 0.50 -4.88
C MET A 122 -10.09 0.62 -5.66
N GLU A 123 -10.91 1.61 -5.33
CA GLU A 123 -12.16 1.92 -6.02
C GLU A 123 -12.20 3.41 -6.36
N ARG A 124 -12.71 3.74 -7.56
CA ARG A 124 -12.93 5.14 -7.95
C ARG A 124 -14.37 5.53 -7.67
N SER A 125 -14.55 6.60 -6.90
CA SER A 125 -15.84 7.28 -6.76
C SER A 125 -15.91 8.44 -7.75
N SER A 126 -16.67 8.24 -8.84
CA SER A 126 -16.88 9.26 -9.87
C SER A 126 -17.68 10.46 -9.34
N ALA A 127 -18.60 10.24 -8.40
CA ALA A 127 -19.43 11.29 -7.82
C ALA A 127 -18.63 12.31 -7.00
N GLU A 128 -17.52 11.88 -6.39
CA GLU A 128 -16.74 12.72 -5.46
C GLU A 128 -15.34 13.06 -5.98
N ASN A 129 -15.01 12.63 -7.21
CA ASN A 129 -13.65 12.67 -7.77
C ASN A 129 -12.60 12.15 -6.77
N THR A 130 -12.90 11.01 -6.14
CA THR A 130 -12.02 10.37 -5.16
C THR A 130 -11.64 8.96 -5.60
N VAL A 131 -10.50 8.52 -5.10
CA VAL A 131 -10.07 7.12 -5.08
C VAL A 131 -10.07 6.67 -3.64
N ILE A 132 -10.75 5.57 -3.35
CA ILE A 132 -10.85 4.98 -2.03
C ILE A 132 -9.98 3.74 -2.02
N LEU A 133 -9.10 3.65 -1.02
CA LEU A 133 -8.40 2.42 -0.68
C LEU A 133 -9.06 1.80 0.54
N THR A 134 -9.61 0.61 0.39
CA THR A 134 -10.18 -0.18 1.49
C THR A 134 -9.23 -1.29 1.86
N LYS A 135 -8.85 -1.39 3.14
CA LYS A 135 -7.95 -2.45 3.62
C LYS A 135 -8.74 -3.76 3.65
N THR A 136 -8.36 -4.72 2.82
CA THR A 136 -8.98 -6.06 2.76
C THR A 136 -8.22 -7.07 3.62
N LYS A 137 -6.91 -6.84 3.83
CA LYS A 137 -6.03 -7.66 4.67
C LYS A 137 -5.02 -6.79 5.40
N GLY A 138 -4.72 -7.12 6.65
CA GLY A 138 -3.66 -6.47 7.42
C GLY A 138 -3.16 -7.37 8.54
N ARG A 139 -1.84 -7.52 8.67
CA ARG A 139 -1.21 -8.31 9.74
C ARG A 139 -0.94 -7.51 11.02
N GLN A 140 -1.14 -6.19 10.96
CA GLN A 140 -0.90 -5.26 12.06
C GLN A 140 -2.03 -4.24 12.15
N ASP A 141 -2.32 -3.77 13.36
CA ASP A 141 -3.40 -2.82 13.64
C ASP A 141 -3.07 -1.38 13.25
N GLY A 142 -1.80 -1.08 12.94
CA GLY A 142 -1.35 0.26 12.59
C GLY A 142 -1.83 0.78 11.23
N TYR A 143 -2.33 -0.10 10.35
CA TYR A 143 -2.85 0.30 9.05
C TYR A 143 -4.30 0.79 9.15
N PRO A 144 -4.65 1.96 8.60
CA PRO A 144 -6.03 2.43 8.59
C PRO A 144 -6.96 1.42 7.89
N ALA A 145 -8.25 1.42 8.21
CA ALA A 145 -9.21 0.56 7.52
C ALA A 145 -9.56 1.11 6.12
N ARG A 146 -9.47 2.43 5.95
CA ARG A 146 -9.84 3.14 4.73
C ARG A 146 -8.96 4.36 4.56
N LEU A 147 -8.55 4.63 3.33
CA LEU A 147 -7.88 5.86 2.92
C LEU A 147 -8.68 6.47 1.77
N THR A 148 -8.97 7.76 1.85
CA THR A 148 -9.60 8.50 0.76
C THR A 148 -8.55 9.39 0.11
N ILE A 149 -8.38 9.24 -1.19
CA ILE A 149 -7.52 10.05 -2.04
C ILE A 149 -8.42 10.98 -2.85
N HIS A 150 -8.29 12.29 -2.66
CA HIS A 150 -8.99 13.28 -3.45
C HIS A 150 -8.18 13.63 -4.69
N LEU A 151 -8.84 13.65 -5.84
CA LEU A 151 -8.26 14.04 -7.11
C LEU A 151 -8.62 15.50 -7.40
N THR A 152 -7.65 16.29 -7.81
CA THR A 152 -7.88 17.65 -8.29
C THR A 152 -7.16 17.83 -9.61
N THR A 153 -7.91 18.14 -10.66
CA THR A 153 -7.37 18.35 -12.00
C THR A 153 -7.43 19.83 -12.36
N VAL A 154 -6.29 20.41 -12.69
CA VAL A 154 -6.16 21.81 -13.14
C VAL A 154 -5.35 21.81 -14.42
N ASN A 155 -5.90 22.39 -15.49
CA ASN A 155 -5.24 22.47 -16.80
C ASN A 155 -4.70 21.12 -17.34
N GLY A 156 -5.46 20.04 -17.13
CA GLY A 156 -5.07 18.69 -17.56
C GLY A 156 -4.11 17.96 -16.62
N VAL A 157 -3.53 18.64 -15.62
CA VAL A 157 -2.66 18.03 -14.60
C VAL A 157 -3.49 17.58 -13.40
N THR A 158 -3.38 16.32 -13.03
CA THR A 158 -4.12 15.73 -11.89
C THR A 158 -3.21 15.54 -10.69
N SER A 159 -3.63 16.10 -9.55
CA SER A 159 -2.99 15.95 -8.24
C SER A 159 -3.81 15.06 -7.32
N PHE A 160 -3.14 14.40 -6.36
CA PHE A 160 -3.72 13.44 -5.43
C PHE A 160 -3.44 13.89 -3.99
N THR A 161 -4.45 13.91 -3.12
CA THR A 161 -4.28 14.28 -1.70
C THR A 161 -5.00 13.30 -0.78
N THR A 162 -4.38 12.94 0.34
CA THR A 162 -4.93 11.98 1.32
C THR A 162 -5.61 12.64 2.52
N ALA A 163 -5.64 13.98 2.57
CA ALA A 163 -6.34 14.70 3.62
C ALA A 163 -7.85 14.58 3.37
N ASP A 164 -8.61 14.20 4.40
CA ASP A 164 -10.08 14.24 4.40
C ASP A 164 -10.56 15.50 3.70
N LYS A 165 -11.53 15.34 2.78
CA LYS A 165 -12.13 16.36 1.92
C LYS A 165 -11.79 17.75 2.39
N MET A 166 -10.80 18.38 1.72
CA MET A 166 -10.41 19.76 2.02
C MET A 166 -11.70 20.58 2.07
N PRO A 167 -12.04 21.21 3.21
CA PRO A 167 -13.33 21.86 3.33
C PRO A 167 -13.49 22.91 2.22
N ASP A 168 -14.68 22.99 1.62
CA ASP A 168 -14.93 23.88 0.46
C ASP A 168 -14.60 25.36 0.76
N TRP A 169 -14.63 25.76 2.03
CA TRP A 169 -14.26 27.11 2.50
C TRP A 169 -12.75 27.36 2.59
N LEU A 170 -11.91 26.33 2.51
CA LEU A 170 -10.48 26.42 2.78
C LEU A 170 -9.73 27.28 1.75
N PRO A 171 -9.95 27.15 0.42
CA PRO A 171 -9.27 28.01 -0.56
C PRO A 171 -9.53 29.50 -0.32
N ASP A 172 -10.78 29.87 -0.03
CA ASP A 172 -11.17 31.25 0.23
C ASP A 172 -10.52 31.79 1.51
N LEU A 173 -10.49 30.98 2.57
CA LEU A 173 -9.86 31.39 3.83
C LEU A 173 -8.34 31.51 3.70
N VAL A 174 -7.70 30.64 2.90
CA VAL A 174 -6.27 30.75 2.61
C VAL A 174 -5.99 32.03 1.82
N ALA A 175 -6.79 32.34 0.78
CA ALA A 175 -6.66 33.58 0.02
C ALA A 175 -6.84 34.83 0.90
N GLN A 176 -7.74 34.78 1.88
CA GLN A 176 -7.91 35.85 2.88
C GLN A 176 -6.65 36.02 3.74
N VAL A 177 -6.01 34.93 4.18
CA VAL A 177 -4.78 35.02 4.97
C VAL A 177 -3.59 35.48 4.11
N ASP A 178 -3.54 35.09 2.83
CA ASP A 178 -2.49 35.54 1.90
C ASP A 178 -2.62 37.03 1.60
N ALA A 179 -3.85 37.55 1.48
CA ALA A 179 -4.11 38.98 1.33
C ALA A 179 -3.67 39.81 2.55
N LEU A 180 -3.49 39.19 3.73
CA LEU A 180 -2.91 39.84 4.91
C LEU A 180 -1.37 39.90 4.86
N GLY A 181 -0.75 39.36 3.82
CA GLY A 181 0.70 39.44 3.59
C GLY A 181 1.54 38.64 4.60
N LEU A 182 0.94 37.66 5.29
CA LEU A 182 1.65 36.84 6.25
C LEU A 182 2.54 35.81 5.54
N PRO A 183 3.77 35.55 5.99
CA PRO A 183 4.57 34.43 5.50
C PRO A 183 3.84 33.10 5.69
N ASP A 184 4.11 32.13 4.82
CA ASP A 184 3.51 30.79 4.88
C ASP A 184 3.93 29.99 6.14
N SER A 185 5.10 30.30 6.73
CA SER A 185 5.58 29.77 8.02
C SER A 185 4.77 30.21 9.23
N THR A 186 3.89 31.21 9.09
CA THR A 186 3.25 31.88 10.22
C THR A 186 2.36 30.92 11.02
N GLY A 187 2.59 30.86 12.34
CA GLY A 187 1.86 29.98 13.25
C GLY A 187 0.41 30.44 13.55
N VAL A 188 -0.40 29.49 14.02
CA VAL A 188 -1.84 29.68 14.34
C VAL A 188 -2.13 30.90 15.23
N PRO A 189 -1.38 31.20 16.31
CA PRO A 189 -1.68 32.37 17.16
C PRO A 189 -1.63 33.70 16.39
N THR A 190 -0.67 33.85 15.49
CA THR A 190 -0.47 35.08 14.72
C THR A 190 -1.50 35.19 13.60
N VAL A 191 -1.78 34.10 12.88
CA VAL A 191 -2.87 34.06 11.88
C VAL A 191 -4.23 34.37 12.52
N GLN A 192 -4.49 33.81 13.71
CA GLN A 192 -5.73 34.04 14.46
C GLN A 192 -5.89 35.52 14.84
N LYS A 193 -4.81 36.17 15.30
CA LYS A 193 -4.82 37.59 15.63
C LYS A 193 -5.08 38.45 14.38
N ALA A 194 -4.37 38.19 13.29
CA ALA A 194 -4.49 38.97 12.06
C ALA A 194 -5.90 38.88 11.44
N LEU A 195 -6.50 37.68 11.42
CA LEU A 195 -7.88 37.51 10.97
C LEU A 195 -8.89 38.23 11.88
N LYS A 196 -8.66 38.20 13.21
CA LYS A 196 -9.52 38.91 14.17
C LYS A 196 -9.44 40.43 13.98
N ASP A 197 -8.24 40.97 13.77
CA ASP A 197 -8.01 42.40 13.51
C ASP A 197 -8.65 42.83 12.17
N ALA A 198 -8.76 41.91 11.19
CA ALA A 198 -9.49 42.07 9.94
C ALA A 198 -11.01 41.82 10.04
N GLY A 199 -11.54 41.56 11.24
CA GLY A 199 -12.97 41.31 11.48
C GLY A 199 -13.47 39.90 11.08
N ILE A 200 -12.57 38.96 10.80
CA ILE A 200 -12.89 37.60 10.35
C ILE A 200 -12.71 36.62 11.51
N GLY A 201 -13.83 36.19 12.10
CA GLY A 201 -13.86 35.16 13.15
C GLY A 201 -13.87 33.74 12.58
N ARG A 202 -13.01 32.86 13.10
CA ARG A 202 -12.97 31.43 12.77
C ARG A 202 -12.64 30.57 13.99
N ARG A 203 -13.04 29.30 13.94
CA ARG A 203 -12.70 28.33 15.00
C ARG A 203 -11.22 27.98 14.91
N ARG A 204 -10.60 27.68 16.04
CA ARG A 204 -9.17 27.31 16.09
C ARG A 204 -8.84 26.09 15.20
N ALA A 205 -9.73 25.11 15.12
CA ALA A 205 -9.54 23.93 14.27
C ALA A 205 -9.44 24.29 12.78
N ASP A 206 -10.26 25.24 12.30
CA ASP A 206 -10.21 25.71 10.91
C ASP A 206 -8.86 26.39 10.61
N LEU A 207 -8.34 27.15 11.58
CA LEU A 207 -7.04 27.83 11.47
C LEU A 207 -5.85 26.87 11.47
N VAL A 208 -5.95 25.73 12.17
CA VAL A 208 -4.93 24.69 12.14
C VAL A 208 -4.81 24.11 10.72
N LEU A 209 -5.93 23.89 10.03
CA LEU A 209 -5.95 23.41 8.64
C LEU A 209 -5.34 24.45 7.67
N VAL A 210 -5.71 25.72 7.79
CA VAL A 210 -5.14 26.82 6.99
C VAL A 210 -3.63 26.92 7.19
N VAL A 211 -3.14 26.94 8.44
CA VAL A 211 -1.71 27.04 8.72
C VAL A 211 -0.96 25.80 8.24
N ARG A 212 -1.54 24.60 8.39
CA ARG A 212 -0.95 23.37 7.85
C ARG A 212 -0.80 23.46 6.33
N PHE A 213 -1.84 23.91 5.64
CA PHE A 213 -1.83 24.09 4.18
C PHE A 213 -0.81 25.16 3.73
N ARG A 214 -0.75 26.30 4.41
CA ARG A 214 0.21 27.38 4.11
C ARG A 214 1.65 26.96 4.38
N LYS A 215 1.95 26.36 5.54
CA LYS A 215 3.28 25.81 5.83
C LYS A 215 3.70 24.73 4.84
N ALA A 216 2.74 23.93 4.38
CA ALA A 216 2.99 22.96 3.34
C ALA A 216 3.39 23.64 2.01
N ARG A 217 2.87 24.82 1.66
CA ARG A 217 3.35 25.58 0.49
C ARG A 217 4.81 26.02 0.65
N GLU A 218 5.18 26.50 1.83
CA GLU A 218 6.55 26.97 2.13
C GLU A 218 7.59 25.85 2.07
N HIS A 219 7.26 24.69 2.63
CA HIS A 219 8.21 23.57 2.69
C HIS A 219 8.29 22.79 1.38
N LEU A 220 7.33 22.99 0.48
CA LEU A 220 7.17 22.05 -0.61
C LEU A 220 7.19 22.66 -1.99
N GLY A 221 6.90 23.94 -2.18
CA GLY A 221 6.30 24.27 -3.48
C GLY A 221 5.19 23.25 -3.82
N ASN A 222 4.34 22.94 -2.84
CA ASN A 222 3.40 21.80 -2.75
C ASN A 222 3.99 20.37 -2.79
N THR A 223 3.80 19.61 -1.70
CA THR A 223 3.77 18.13 -1.56
C THR A 223 4.00 17.59 -0.10
N PRO A 224 2.96 17.29 0.71
CA PRO A 224 2.98 16.90 2.14
C PRO A 224 3.93 15.80 2.71
N TRP A 225 4.95 15.32 1.99
CA TRP A 225 5.64 14.06 2.25
C TRP A 225 6.82 14.13 3.25
N GLU A 226 7.29 15.30 3.66
CA GLU A 226 8.48 15.42 4.51
C GLU A 226 8.22 15.16 6.01
N GLN A 227 6.97 15.11 6.48
CA GLN A 227 6.65 14.82 7.89
C GLN A 227 6.89 13.35 8.31
N PHE A 228 7.17 12.44 7.38
CA PHE A 228 7.53 11.05 7.69
C PHE A 228 9.04 10.84 7.94
N ARG A 229 9.86 11.89 7.83
CA ARG A 229 11.33 11.76 7.96
C ARG A 229 11.84 11.78 9.41
N GLU A 230 11.06 12.24 10.39
CA GLU A 230 11.50 12.32 11.79
C GLU A 230 11.02 11.12 12.63
N HIS A 231 11.41 9.91 12.24
CA HIS A 231 11.61 8.80 13.16
C HIS A 231 12.73 7.89 12.63
N PRO A 232 14.02 8.22 12.84
CA PRO A 232 15.01 7.16 12.93
C PRO A 232 14.71 6.38 14.21
N GLY A 233 14.49 5.08 14.09
CA GLY A 233 14.46 4.19 15.24
C GLY A 233 15.77 4.31 16.00
N THR A 234 15.77 5.07 17.09
CA THR A 234 16.73 4.90 18.18
C THR A 234 16.46 3.53 18.77
N GLN A 235 17.29 2.54 18.43
CA GLN A 235 17.47 1.39 19.29
C GLN A 235 18.15 1.88 20.58
N PRO A 236 17.71 1.44 21.78
CA PRO A 236 18.51 1.63 22.98
C PRO A 236 19.83 0.88 22.80
N GLU A 237 20.96 1.53 23.12
CA GLU A 237 22.24 0.85 23.29
C GLU A 237 22.08 -0.22 24.39
N GLU A 238 22.05 -1.50 24.00
CA GLU A 238 22.32 -2.57 24.96
C GLU A 238 23.82 -2.63 25.21
N THR A 239 24.15 -2.40 26.47
CA THR A 239 25.48 -2.62 27.04
C THR A 239 25.88 -4.07 26.80
N LEU A 240 26.84 -4.30 25.91
CA LEU A 240 27.49 -5.60 25.74
C LEU A 240 28.22 -5.95 27.05
N MET A 241 27.56 -6.73 27.92
CA MET A 241 28.27 -7.53 28.92
C MET A 241 28.79 -8.79 28.24
N ASN A 242 30.11 -8.89 28.18
CA ASN A 242 30.85 -10.08 27.76
C ASN A 242 30.32 -11.32 28.48
N VAL A 243 29.95 -12.36 27.73
CA VAL A 243 29.79 -13.71 28.27
C VAL A 243 30.83 -14.58 27.59
N ASP A 244 31.71 -15.10 28.43
CA ASP A 244 32.87 -15.94 28.10
C ASP A 244 32.39 -17.30 27.55
N GLU A 245 32.99 -17.75 26.46
CA GLU A 245 32.72 -19.05 25.83
C GLU A 245 33.44 -20.18 26.58
N THR A 246 32.85 -20.70 27.65
CA THR A 246 33.20 -22.03 28.17
C THR A 246 32.03 -22.68 28.89
N GLU A 247 31.89 -24.01 28.69
CA GLU A 247 31.03 -24.96 29.41
C GLU A 247 29.63 -25.23 28.83
N TRP A 248 29.60 -26.11 27.82
CA TRP A 248 28.43 -26.91 27.48
C TRP A 248 28.54 -28.25 28.24
N GLU A 249 27.86 -28.38 29.39
CA GLU A 249 27.68 -29.67 30.09
C GLU A 249 26.25 -30.18 29.96
N HIS A 250 26.13 -31.47 29.58
CA HIS A 250 24.89 -32.23 29.43
C HIS A 250 24.09 -32.38 30.74
N PRO A 251 22.73 -32.37 30.72
CA PRO A 251 21.96 -32.86 31.85
C PRO A 251 21.88 -34.39 31.90
N ARG A 252 22.17 -34.89 33.10
CA ARG A 252 22.16 -36.30 33.55
C ARG A 252 20.74 -36.90 33.63
N GLU A 253 20.68 -38.21 33.44
CA GLU A 253 19.53 -39.10 33.69
C GLU A 253 19.08 -39.09 35.17
N HIS A 254 17.78 -39.27 35.44
CA HIS A 254 17.26 -39.85 36.70
C HIS A 254 15.88 -40.53 36.51
N PRO A 255 15.49 -41.48 37.40
CA PRO A 255 14.78 -42.71 37.05
C PRO A 255 13.33 -42.83 37.55
N GLY A 256 12.57 -43.78 36.97
CA GLY A 256 11.64 -44.66 37.70
C GLY A 256 10.17 -44.25 37.93
N THR A 257 9.26 -44.92 37.22
CA THR A 257 7.77 -44.99 37.33
C THR A 257 7.29 -45.69 38.62
N PRO A 258 6.00 -45.61 39.06
CA PRO A 258 4.81 -46.23 38.39
C PRO A 258 3.54 -45.32 38.44
N GLY A 259 2.49 -45.40 37.62
CA GLY A 259 1.88 -46.47 36.84
C GLY A 259 0.40 -46.57 37.23
N VAL A 260 -0.52 -45.96 36.49
CA VAL A 260 -1.95 -46.37 36.43
C VAL A 260 -2.50 -45.96 35.06
N GLY A 261 -2.93 -46.94 34.27
CA GLY A 261 -3.53 -46.71 32.95
C GLY A 261 -5.05 -46.69 33.01
N VAL A 262 -5.69 -45.99 32.06
CA VAL A 262 -7.00 -46.37 31.50
C VAL A 262 -7.06 -45.93 30.03
N SER A 263 -7.66 -46.82 29.24
CA SER A 263 -7.94 -46.82 27.81
C SER A 263 -9.03 -45.83 27.33
N HIS A 264 -8.90 -45.41 26.06
CA HIS A 264 -9.85 -44.92 25.00
C HIS A 264 -11.39 -44.93 25.29
N PRO A 265 -12.28 -44.17 24.60
CA PRO A 265 -12.20 -43.74 23.18
C PRO A 265 -12.88 -42.39 22.77
N ILE A 266 -12.82 -42.15 21.46
CA ILE A 266 -13.53 -41.20 20.58
C ILE A 266 -15.05 -41.11 20.86
N GLY A 267 -15.62 -39.89 20.72
CA GLY A 267 -17.03 -39.71 20.38
C GLY A 267 -17.65 -38.36 20.80
N GLY A 268 -18.31 -37.67 19.85
CA GLY A 268 -19.57 -36.97 20.15
C GLY A 268 -19.68 -35.48 19.82
N ASN A 269 -20.11 -35.19 18.59
CA ASN A 269 -20.80 -33.96 18.17
C ASN A 269 -22.01 -33.62 19.06
N THR A 270 -22.38 -32.34 19.17
CA THR A 270 -23.71 -31.87 18.71
C THR A 270 -23.72 -30.37 18.33
N PRO A 271 -24.38 -29.97 17.22
CA PRO A 271 -24.46 -28.61 16.67
C PRO A 271 -25.78 -27.89 17.01
N TRP A 272 -25.88 -26.59 16.71
CA TRP A 272 -27.14 -25.84 16.69
C TRP A 272 -27.60 -25.55 15.23
N PRO A 273 -28.92 -25.38 15.00
CA PRO A 273 -29.61 -25.99 13.87
C PRO A 273 -30.05 -25.02 12.76
N GLY A 274 -30.27 -25.60 11.58
CA GLY A 274 -31.48 -25.36 10.78
C GLY A 274 -31.38 -24.31 9.68
N VAL A 275 -30.98 -24.72 8.48
CA VAL A 275 -31.78 -24.57 7.25
C VAL A 275 -31.51 -25.81 6.39
N GLU A 276 -32.55 -26.61 6.15
CA GLU A 276 -32.60 -27.68 5.14
C GLU A 276 -32.76 -27.05 3.75
N THR A 277 -31.98 -27.52 2.78
CA THR A 277 -32.47 -27.80 1.43
C THR A 277 -31.68 -28.97 0.86
N ASP A 278 -32.41 -30.02 0.49
CA ASP A 278 -31.97 -31.15 -0.32
C ASP A 278 -31.34 -30.69 -1.65
N ASP A 279 -30.29 -31.38 -2.08
CA ASP A 279 -30.34 -32.25 -3.26
C ASP A 279 -28.91 -32.54 -3.79
N ASP A 280 -28.62 -33.82 -3.86
CA ASP A 280 -27.47 -34.40 -4.56
C ASP A 280 -27.51 -34.00 -6.04
N TYR A 281 -26.56 -33.16 -6.47
CA TYR A 281 -26.31 -32.91 -7.89
C TYR A 281 -24.81 -32.90 -8.17
N GLU A 282 -24.34 -33.99 -8.78
CA GLU A 282 -23.06 -34.04 -9.50
C GLU A 282 -23.32 -33.74 -10.98
N PRO A 283 -22.76 -32.68 -11.57
CA PRO A 283 -22.97 -32.40 -12.98
C PRO A 283 -22.18 -33.39 -13.85
N THR A 284 -22.88 -34.03 -14.79
CA THR A 284 -22.28 -34.86 -15.84
C THR A 284 -21.90 -34.01 -17.06
N LEU A 285 -20.98 -34.51 -17.87
CA LEU A 285 -20.38 -33.86 -19.05
C LEU A 285 -21.35 -33.50 -20.21
N ASP A 286 -22.66 -33.59 -20.02
CA ASP A 286 -23.69 -33.24 -21.02
C ASP A 286 -24.32 -31.84 -20.83
N ASP A 287 -23.93 -31.09 -19.79
CA ASP A 287 -24.49 -29.74 -19.50
C ASP A 287 -23.77 -28.58 -20.26
N LEU A 288 -23.00 -28.89 -21.31
CA LEU A 288 -22.14 -27.94 -22.04
C LEU A 288 -22.49 -27.78 -23.54
N GLU A 289 -23.76 -27.82 -23.94
CA GLU A 289 -24.14 -27.45 -25.32
C GLU A 289 -25.37 -26.53 -25.39
N SER A 290 -25.23 -25.48 -26.22
CA SER A 290 -26.16 -24.37 -26.52
C SER A 290 -26.28 -23.32 -25.41
N VAL A 291 -25.93 -22.05 -25.62
CA VAL A 291 -26.60 -21.13 -26.54
C VAL A 291 -25.60 -20.16 -27.19
N ASP A 292 -25.33 -20.36 -28.48
CA ASP A 292 -25.10 -19.26 -29.42
C ASP A 292 -26.42 -18.51 -29.61
N ASP A 293 -26.42 -17.17 -29.50
CA ASP A 293 -26.87 -16.23 -30.55
C ASP A 293 -26.91 -14.76 -30.03
N TYR A 294 -26.60 -13.80 -30.93
CA TYR A 294 -26.78 -12.32 -30.88
C TYR A 294 -25.62 -11.39 -30.41
N PRO A 295 -25.43 -10.22 -31.06
CA PRO A 295 -24.40 -10.06 -32.08
C PRO A 295 -23.35 -8.98 -31.75
N LEU A 296 -22.22 -9.05 -32.44
CA LEU A 296 -21.18 -8.02 -32.45
C LEU A 296 -21.64 -6.83 -33.32
N GLU A 297 -21.90 -5.68 -32.71
CA GLU A 297 -21.90 -4.41 -33.44
C GLU A 297 -20.49 -3.83 -33.48
N GLU A 298 -20.04 -3.57 -34.70
CA GLU A 298 -18.80 -2.87 -35.05
C GLU A 298 -18.83 -1.44 -34.49
N VAL A 299 -17.72 -1.03 -33.88
CA VAL A 299 -17.40 0.40 -33.71
C VAL A 299 -16.11 0.64 -34.48
N GLU A 300 -16.24 1.32 -35.61
CA GLU A 300 -15.14 1.85 -36.42
C GLU A 300 -14.27 2.85 -35.63
N LEU A 301 -13.02 2.94 -36.07
CA LEU A 301 -11.85 3.66 -35.56
C LEU A 301 -12.06 5.11 -35.07
#